data_AF-A0A2H0SEE4-F1
#
_entry.id   AF-A0A2H0SEE4-F1
#
_cell.length_a   1.000
_cell.length_b   1.000
_cell.length_c   1.000
_cell.angle_alpha   90.00
_cell.angle_beta   90.00
_cell.angle_gamma   90.00
#
_symmetry.space_group_name_H-M   'P 1'
#
loop_
_entity.id
_entity.type
_entity.pdbx_description
1 polymer ?
#
loop_
_entity_poly.entity_id
_entity_poly.type
_entity_poly.pdbx_seq_one_letter_code
_entity_poly.pdbx_strand_id
1 'polypeptide(L)'
;MAHRAEGFVQYTHFHPAFLYESLLCLAVFIILCVVFKKQTTTPLSWQERLRGGLVFWLYIGLYSFVRIIVESIRVNDAALVAGIRLPLLVSVLLALLSIAMILKSLAFYHKKE
;
A
#
# COMPACT_ATOMS: atom_id res chain seq x y z
N MET A 1 33.69 -5.96 -18.38
CA MET A 1 33.03 -6.36 -17.11
C MET A 1 32.90 -5.14 -16.18
N ALA A 2 32.37 -4.00 -16.65
CA ALA A 2 32.70 -2.67 -16.11
C ALA A 2 31.49 -1.81 -15.69
N HIS A 3 30.37 -2.41 -15.25
CA HIS A 3 29.17 -1.65 -14.87
C HIS A 3 28.39 -2.25 -13.69
N ARG A 4 29.08 -2.92 -12.76
CA ARG A 4 28.47 -3.44 -11.52
C ARG A 4 29.18 -2.88 -10.30
N ALA A 5 28.41 -2.51 -9.28
CA ALA A 5 28.93 -2.01 -8.01
C ALA A 5 29.81 -3.06 -7.32
N GLU A 6 30.87 -2.61 -6.66
CA GLU A 6 31.79 -3.47 -5.90
C GLU A 6 31.00 -4.28 -4.84
N GLY A 7 31.30 -5.58 -4.73
CA GLY A 7 30.55 -6.53 -3.88
C GLY A 7 29.43 -7.30 -4.59
N PHE A 8 28.97 -6.86 -5.77
CA PHE A 8 27.89 -7.51 -6.54
C PHE A 8 28.36 -8.27 -7.79
N VAL A 9 29.68 -8.37 -7.98
CA VAL A 9 30.30 -9.03 -9.13
C VAL A 9 30.00 -10.54 -9.18
N GLN A 10 29.71 -11.14 -8.01
CA GLN A 10 29.51 -12.57 -7.82
C GLN A 10 28.07 -13.04 -8.11
N TYR A 11 27.11 -12.13 -8.16
CA TYR A 11 25.70 -12.43 -8.38
C TYR A 11 25.34 -12.30 -9.86
N THR A 12 24.81 -13.37 -10.44
CA THR A 12 24.40 -13.43 -11.86
C THR A 12 23.00 -12.86 -12.09
N HIS A 13 22.09 -12.99 -11.12
CA HIS A 13 20.71 -12.52 -11.21
C HIS A 13 20.27 -11.79 -9.93
N PHE A 14 19.51 -10.71 -10.10
CA PHE A 14 18.83 -9.97 -9.03
C PHE A 14 17.33 -10.21 -9.12
N HIS A 15 16.65 -10.12 -7.98
CA HIS A 15 15.19 -10.13 -7.97
C HIS A 15 14.67 -8.89 -8.72
N PRO A 16 13.72 -9.04 -9.66
CA PRO A 16 13.16 -7.91 -10.41
C PRO A 16 12.16 -7.14 -9.55
N ALA A 17 12.66 -6.41 -8.54
CA ALA A 17 11.84 -5.70 -7.55
C ALA A 17 10.83 -4.75 -8.21
N PHE A 18 11.19 -4.10 -9.31
CA PHE A 18 10.30 -3.23 -10.08
C PHE A 18 9.11 -3.97 -10.71
N LEU A 19 9.31 -5.21 -11.16
CA LEU A 19 8.24 -6.03 -11.72
C LEU A 19 7.27 -6.46 -10.63
N TYR A 20 7.78 -6.85 -9.46
CA TYR A 20 6.95 -7.19 -8.32
C TYR A 20 6.15 -5.97 -7.83
N GLU A 21 6.78 -4.79 -7.76
CA GLU A 21 6.11 -3.55 -7.38
C GLU A 21 4.99 -3.19 -8.37
N SER A 22 5.23 -3.29 -9.69
CA SER A 22 4.21 -2.96 -10.70
C SER A 22 3.02 -3.93 -10.67
N LEU A 23 3.26 -5.23 -10.50
CA LEU A 23 2.21 -6.24 -10.34
C LEU A 23 1.37 -6.00 -9.08
N LEU A 24 2.02 -5.69 -7.97
CA LEU A 24 1.35 -5.38 -6.71
C LEU A 24 0.52 -4.09 -6.82
N CYS A 25 1.06 -3.04 -7.46
CA CYS A 25 0.31 -1.81 -7.75
C CYS A 25 -0.93 -2.08 -8.62
N LEU A 26 -0.81 -2.95 -9.63
CA LEU A 26 -1.95 -3.36 -10.46
C LEU A 26 -3.00 -4.11 -9.64
N ALA A 27 -2.59 -5.01 -8.75
CA ALA A 27 -3.51 -5.71 -7.85
C ALA A 27 -4.25 -4.73 -6.92
N VAL A 28 -3.54 -3.77 -6.32
CA VAL A 28 -4.14 -2.71 -5.49
C VAL A 28 -5.16 -1.90 -6.30
N PHE A 29 -4.83 -1.53 -7.54
CA PHE A 29 -5.74 -0.81 -8.43
C PHE A 29 -7.03 -1.61 -8.70
N ILE A 30 -6.92 -2.90 -9.01
CA ILE A 30 -8.09 -3.77 -9.25
C ILE A 30 -8.98 -3.83 -8.00
N ILE A 31 -8.40 -4.02 -6.82
CA ILE A 31 -9.13 -4.06 -5.55
C ILE A 31 -9.90 -2.74 -5.33
N LEU A 32 -9.24 -1.60 -5.54
CA LEU A 32 -9.86 -0.29 -5.38
C LEU A 32 -11.00 -0.06 -6.38
N CYS A 33 -10.83 -0.46 -7.64
CA CYS A 33 -11.89 -0.38 -8.65
C CYS A 33 -13.12 -1.21 -8.26
N VAL A 34 -12.93 -2.44 -7.76
CA VAL A 34 -14.03 -3.30 -7.31
C VAL A 34 -14.79 -2.67 -6.14
N VAL A 35 -14.07 -2.15 -5.15
CA VAL A 35 -14.67 -1.48 -3.98
C VAL A 35 -15.41 -0.20 -4.40
N PHE A 36 -14.80 0.62 -5.26
CA PHE A 36 -15.41 1.85 -5.76
C PHE A 36 -16.68 1.58 -6.58
N LYS A 37 -16.65 0.55 -7.44
CA LYS A 37 -17.83 0.13 -8.21
C LYS A 37 -18.95 -0.32 -7.27
N LYS A 38 -18.65 -1.15 -6.27
CA LYS A 38 -19.63 -1.61 -5.27
C LYS A 38 -20.26 -0.44 -4.52
N GLN A 39 -19.47 0.54 -4.11
CA GLN A 39 -19.97 1.76 -3.45
C GLN A 39 -20.83 2.65 -4.35
N THR A 40 -20.60 2.62 -5.66
CA THR A 40 -21.35 3.44 -6.63
C THR A 40 -22.69 2.80 -6.98
N THR A 41 -22.79 1.47 -6.91
CA THR A 41 -24.04 0.74 -7.16
C THR A 41 -25.01 0.79 -5.97
N THR A 42 -24.53 0.99 -4.75
CA THR A 42 -25.39 1.17 -3.58
C THR A 42 -26.10 2.53 -3.63
N PRO A 43 -27.42 2.61 -3.38
CA PRO A 43 -28.16 3.87 -3.29
C PRO A 43 -27.82 4.60 -1.99
N LEU A 44 -26.59 5.09 -1.90
CA LEU A 44 -26.10 5.88 -0.78
C LEU A 44 -26.21 7.36 -1.15
N SER A 45 -26.64 8.21 -0.22
CA SER A 45 -26.75 9.65 -0.50
C SER A 45 -25.38 10.23 -0.89
N TRP A 46 -25.34 11.23 -1.79
CA TRP A 46 -24.09 11.86 -2.25
C TRP A 46 -23.18 12.31 -1.10
N GLN A 47 -23.76 12.75 0.01
CA GLN A 47 -23.04 13.18 1.22
C GLN A 47 -22.35 12.02 1.94
N GLU A 48 -22.93 10.83 1.92
CA GLU A 48 -22.36 9.62 2.52
C GLU A 48 -21.26 9.00 1.65
N ARG A 49 -21.41 9.06 0.32
CA ARG A 49 -20.33 8.67 -0.62
C ARG A 49 -19.07 9.51 -0.43
N LEU A 50 -19.22 10.83 -0.28
CA LEU A 50 -18.07 11.72 -0.04
C LEU A 50 -17.50 11.61 1.38
N ARG A 51 -18.33 11.38 2.40
CA ARG A 51 -17.87 11.28 3.79
C ARG A 51 -17.17 9.96 4.13
N GLY A 52 -17.46 8.89 3.38
CA GLY A 52 -16.96 7.55 3.69
C GLY A 52 -15.45 7.39 3.61
N GLY A 53 -14.74 8.14 2.75
CA GLY A 53 -13.27 8.09 2.61
C GLY A 53 -12.65 6.70 2.41
N LEU A 54 -13.47 5.65 2.24
CA LEU A 54 -13.05 4.26 2.41
C LEU A 54 -12.01 3.87 1.38
N VAL A 55 -12.23 4.25 0.11
CA VAL A 55 -11.29 3.98 -0.99
C VAL A 55 -9.95 4.67 -0.75
N PHE A 56 -9.96 5.88 -0.21
CA PHE A 56 -8.73 6.61 0.14
C PHE A 56 -7.95 5.91 1.25
N TRP A 57 -8.63 5.55 2.35
CA TRP A 57 -7.98 4.83 3.45
C TRP A 57 -7.54 3.44 3.02
N LEU A 58 -8.33 2.73 2.21
CA LEU A 58 -7.99 1.42 1.67
C LEU A 58 -6.75 1.49 0.77
N TYR A 59 -6.63 2.54 -0.06
CA TYR A 59 -5.42 2.78 -0.84
C TYR A 59 -4.20 2.94 0.06
N ILE A 60 -4.28 3.78 1.09
CA ILE A 60 -3.17 3.99 2.04
C ILE A 60 -2.74 2.67 2.70
N GLY A 61 -3.71 1.86 3.16
CA GLY A 61 -3.42 0.58 3.83
C GLY A 61 -2.80 -0.45 2.89
N LEU A 62 -3.42 -0.65 1.71
CA LEU A 62 -2.94 -1.60 0.71
C LEU A 62 -1.55 -1.21 0.18
N TYR A 63 -1.33 0.07 -0.12
CA TYR A 63 -0.05 0.55 -0.61
C TYR A 63 1.04 0.43 0.46
N SER A 64 0.71 0.68 1.73
CA SER A 64 1.63 0.45 2.85
C SER A 64 2.05 -1.03 2.95
N PHE A 65 1.13 -1.96 2.73
CA PHE A 65 1.43 -3.39 2.70
C PHE A 65 2.37 -3.77 1.54
N VAL A 66 2.09 -3.25 0.33
CA VAL A 66 2.98 -3.41 -0.83
C VAL A 66 4.37 -2.88 -0.50
N ARG A 67 4.46 -1.72 0.16
CA ARG A 67 5.73 -1.11 0.53
C ARG A 67 6.54 -1.96 1.50
N ILE A 68 5.91 -2.61 2.48
CA ILE A 68 6.59 -3.53 3.41
C ILE A 68 7.20 -4.73 2.66
N ILE A 69 6.46 -5.31 1.71
CA ILE A 69 6.94 -6.44 0.90
C ILE A 69 8.10 -6.00 0.00
N VAL A 70 7.93 -4.92 -0.75
CA VAL A 70 8.94 -4.42 -1.70
C VAL A 70 10.20 -3.96 -0.98
N GLU A 71 10.06 -3.31 0.18
CA GLU A 71 11.21 -2.89 1.01
C GLU A 71 12.02 -4.08 1.51
N SER A 72 11.37 -5.23 1.77
CA SER A 72 12.05 -6.47 2.17
C SER A 72 12.85 -7.12 1.03
N ILE A 73 12.43 -6.91 -0.22
CA ILE A 73 13.10 -7.43 -1.42
C ILE A 73 14.19 -6.46 -1.91
N ARG A 74 14.11 -5.17 -1.56
CA ARG A 74 15.10 -4.17 -1.96
C ARG A 74 16.42 -4.34 -1.22
N VAL A 75 17.46 -4.53 -2.04
CA VAL A 75 18.86 -4.66 -1.63
C VAL A 75 19.55 -3.30 -1.46
N ASN A 76 18.94 -2.21 -1.94
CA ASN A 76 19.55 -0.88 -1.90
C ASN A 76 19.48 -0.26 -0.49
N ASP A 77 20.51 0.52 -0.13
CA ASP A 77 20.48 1.35 1.07
C ASP A 77 19.30 2.34 0.99
N ALA A 78 18.49 2.34 2.03
CA ALA A 78 17.40 3.29 2.24
C ALA A 78 17.79 4.24 3.38
N ALA A 79 17.17 5.43 3.41
CA ALA A 79 17.36 6.36 4.51
C ALA A 79 17.02 5.67 5.85
N LEU A 80 18.00 5.60 6.74
CA LEU A 80 17.85 5.05 8.07
C LEU A 80 17.45 6.17 9.04
N VAL A 81 16.41 5.94 9.82
CA VAL A 81 16.04 6.78 10.97
C VAL A 81 16.10 5.90 12.20
N ALA A 82 16.93 6.27 13.17
CA ALA A 82 17.17 5.49 14.40
C ALA A 82 17.52 4.01 14.15
N GLY A 83 18.24 3.71 13.06
CA GLY A 83 18.63 2.34 12.69
C GLY A 83 17.55 1.52 11.97
N ILE A 84 16.36 2.11 11.73
CA ILE A 84 15.25 1.48 11.00
C ILE A 84 15.12 2.13 9.62
N ARG A 85 14.81 1.33 8.59
CA ARG A 85 14.50 1.83 7.26
C ARG A 85 13.28 2.75 7.32
N LEU A 86 13.44 4.02 6.98
CA LEU A 86 12.36 5.03 7.00
C LEU A 86 11.11 4.57 6.23
N PRO A 87 11.21 3.97 5.02
CA PRO A 87 10.04 3.49 4.30
C PRO A 87 9.24 2.45 5.09
N LEU A 88 9.90 1.59 5.87
CA LEU A 88 9.25 0.59 6.71
C LEU A 88 8.47 1.24 7.85
N LEU A 89 9.11 2.19 8.56
CA LEU A 89 8.47 2.92 9.66
C LEU A 89 7.20 3.65 9.18
N VAL A 90 7.30 4.42 8.10
CA VAL A 90 6.18 5.19 7.53
C VAL A 90 5.07 4.25 7.09
N SER A 91 5.40 3.13 6.46
CA SER A 91 4.40 2.15 6.00
C SER A 91 3.63 1.54 7.17
N VAL A 92 4.30 1.19 8.27
CA VAL A 92 3.62 0.65 9.45
C VAL A 92 2.65 1.67 10.07
N LEU A 93 3.09 2.92 10.23
CA LEU A 93 2.24 3.99 10.77
C LEU A 93 1.01 4.24 9.90
N LEU A 94 1.20 4.33 8.58
CA LEU A 94 0.10 4.53 7.63
C LEU A 94 -0.84 3.32 7.55
N ALA A 95 -0.32 2.10 7.67
CA ALA A 95 -1.15 0.90 7.73
C ALA A 95 -2.06 0.90 8.96
N LEU A 96 -1.54 1.22 10.14
CA LEU A 96 -2.33 1.29 11.38
C LEU A 96 -3.41 2.39 11.29
N LEU A 97 -3.05 3.58 10.80
CA LEU A 97 -3.98 4.68 10.62
C LEU A 97 -5.10 4.31 9.63
N SER A 98 -4.74 3.68 8.50
CA SER A 98 -5.69 3.20 7.51
C SER A 98 -6.69 2.22 8.11
N ILE A 99 -6.23 1.23 8.87
CA ILE A 99 -7.10 0.23 9.51
C ILE A 99 -8.09 0.91 10.46
N ALA A 100 -7.62 1.80 11.33
CA ALA A 100 -8.49 2.53 12.26
C ALA A 100 -9.57 3.34 11.53
N MET A 101 -9.22 4.01 10.44
CA MET A 101 -10.15 4.82 9.64
C MET A 101 -11.13 3.97 8.83
N ILE A 102 -10.71 2.82 8.31
CA ILE A 102 -11.58 1.84 7.66
C ILE A 102 -12.60 1.29 8.65
N LEU A 103 -12.16 0.87 9.84
CA LEU A 103 -13.05 0.37 10.88
C LEU A 103 -14.09 1.41 11.30
N LYS A 104 -13.67 2.68 11.46
CA LYS A 104 -14.60 3.79 11.73
C LYS A 104 -15.61 4.00 10.60
N SER A 105 -15.15 3.92 9.34
CA SER A 105 -16.00 4.05 8.16
C SER A 105 -17.03 2.92 8.06
N LEU A 106 -16.62 1.68 8.37
CA LEU A 106 -17.50 0.51 8.38
C LEU A 106 -18.48 0.52 9.56
N ALA A 107 -18.05 0.88 10.76
CA ALA A 107 -18.91 0.97 11.94
C ALA A 107 -20.01 2.03 11.77
N PHE A 108 -19.71 3.12 11.07
CA PHE A 108 -20.71 4.12 10.70
C PHE A 108 -21.77 3.55 9.75
N TYR A 109 -21.38 2.68 8.82
CA TYR A 109 -22.29 2.03 7.87
C TYR A 109 -23.29 1.10 8.57
N HIS A 110 -22.83 0.34 9.58
CA HIS A 110 -23.66 -0.63 10.29
C HIS A 110 -24.61 -0.02 11.32
N LYS A 111 -24.32 1.17 11.87
CA LYS A 111 -25.18 1.86 12.86
C LYS A 111 -26.46 2.46 12.25
N LYS A 112 -26.60 2.43 10.93
CA LYS A 112 -27.75 3.01 10.21
C LYS A 112 -28.78 1.97 9.73
N GLU A 113 -28.52 0.68 9.96
CA GLU A 113 -29.52 -0.39 9.90
C GLU A 113 -30.27 -0.49 11.24
#